data_AF-A0AAV9DU40-F1
#
_entry.id   AF-A0AAV9DU40-F1
#
_cell.length_a   1.000
_cell.length_b   1.000
_cell.length_c   1.000
_cell.angle_alpha   90.00
_cell.angle_beta   90.00
_cell.angle_gamma   90.00
#
_symmetry.space_group_name_H-M   'P 1'
#
loop_
_entity.id
_entity.type
_entity.pdbx_description
1 polymer ?
#
loop_
_entity_poly.entity_id
_entity_poly.type
_entity_poly.pdbx_seq_one_letter_code
_entity_poly.pdbx_strand_id
1 'polypeptide(L)'
;MVTLGMPNSTFLVALDTGSDLFWVPCDCQQCAPTLFNGDGYRKCSGAAAVCPYEVAYVSTDTSSSGVLVEDVLHLMTEDTHPEVVDVRIIFGCGQVQTGSFLDAAAPNGLFGLGMSKMSVPSILASAGIISDSFSMCFGKDGVGRISFGDKGSSDQGETPFNVNQLQ
;
A
#
# COMPACT_ATOMS: atom_id res chain seq x y z
N MET A 1 -6.49 10.28 3.09
CA MET A 1 -7.50 9.21 3.18
C MET A 1 -7.39 8.35 1.94
N VAL A 2 -7.75 7.08 2.02
CA VAL A 2 -7.65 6.11 0.92
C VAL A 2 -9.02 5.47 0.70
N THR A 3 -9.45 5.31 -0.55
CA THR A 3 -10.78 4.78 -0.88
C THR A 3 -10.67 3.50 -1.69
N LEU A 4 -11.39 2.46 -1.25
CA LEU A 4 -11.37 1.11 -1.81
C LEU A 4 -12.76 0.60 -2.16
N GLY A 5 -12.83 -0.22 -3.21
CA GLY A 5 -13.94 -1.14 -3.51
C GLY A 5 -15.16 -0.53 -4.21
N MET A 6 -16.06 -1.42 -4.62
CA MET A 6 -17.39 -1.07 -5.17
C MET A 6 -18.49 -1.81 -4.37
N PRO A 7 -19.21 -1.15 -3.44
CA PRO A 7 -19.26 0.30 -3.20
C PRO A 7 -18.04 0.85 -2.45
N ASN A 8 -17.75 2.13 -2.68
CA ASN A 8 -16.58 2.83 -2.15
C ASN A 8 -16.60 2.91 -0.62
N SER A 9 -15.49 2.51 0.01
CA SER A 9 -15.22 2.62 1.44
C SER A 9 -13.94 3.40 1.67
N THR A 10 -13.95 4.38 2.59
CA THR A 10 -12.80 5.25 2.84
C THR A 10 -12.16 4.97 4.20
N PHE A 11 -10.83 4.86 4.20
CA PHE A 11 -10.00 4.49 5.35
C PHE A 11 -8.97 5.57 5.67
N LEU A 12 -8.66 5.72 6.96
CA LEU A 12 -7.55 6.51 7.47
C LEU A 12 -6.36 5.59 7.79
N VAL A 13 -5.39 5.56 6.89
CA VAL A 13 -4.28 4.63 6.97
C VAL A 13 -3.01 5.32 7.48
N ALA A 14 -2.18 4.59 8.22
CA ALA A 14 -0.82 5.01 8.53
C ALA A 14 0.07 4.83 7.29
N LEU A 15 0.87 5.83 6.93
CA LEU A 15 1.85 5.70 5.84
C LEU A 15 3.13 5.09 6.40
N ASP A 16 3.63 4.01 5.78
CA ASP A 16 4.82 3.31 6.26
C ASP A 16 5.78 3.00 5.11
N THR A 17 6.89 3.73 5.06
CA THR A 17 7.99 3.48 4.12
C THR A 17 8.87 2.30 4.52
N GLY A 18 8.67 1.74 5.71
CA GLY A 18 9.40 0.60 6.24
C GLY A 18 8.79 -0.76 5.90
N SER A 19 7.61 -0.78 5.24
CA SER A 19 6.95 -2.01 4.82
C SER A 19 6.34 -1.90 3.42
N ASP A 20 6.11 -3.04 2.78
CA ASP A 20 5.62 -3.09 1.41
C ASP A 20 4.09 -3.17 1.31
N LEU A 21 3.45 -3.90 2.22
CA LEU A 21 2.05 -4.30 2.09
C LEU A 21 1.11 -3.18 2.55
N PHE A 22 0.20 -2.75 1.65
CA PHE A 22 -1.01 -2.05 2.05
C PHE A 22 -2.03 -3.05 2.61
N TRP A 23 -2.56 -2.80 3.81
CA TRP A 23 -3.66 -3.57 4.38
C TRP A 23 -4.68 -2.70 5.12
N VAL A 24 -5.94 -3.13 5.12
CA VAL A 24 -7.04 -2.55 5.91
C VAL A 24 -7.79 -3.66 6.65
N PRO A 25 -8.36 -3.40 7.84
CA PRO A 25 -9.22 -4.38 8.51
C PRO A 25 -10.46 -4.70 7.67
N CYS A 26 -10.80 -5.99 7.50
CA CYS A 26 -12.07 -6.39 6.87
C CYS A 26 -12.48 -7.85 7.14
N ASP A 27 -13.77 -8.12 6.92
CA ASP A 27 -14.38 -9.44 6.93
C ASP A 27 -14.52 -9.98 5.49
N CYS A 28 -13.44 -10.52 4.93
CA CYS A 28 -13.42 -10.97 3.53
C CYS A 28 -14.37 -12.16 3.28
N GLN A 29 -15.32 -12.02 2.35
CA GLN A 29 -16.16 -13.11 1.85
C GLN A 29 -15.64 -13.72 0.53
N GLN A 30 -14.80 -13.02 -0.24
CA GLN A 30 -14.20 -13.47 -1.50
C GLN A 30 -12.76 -12.96 -1.65
N CYS A 31 -11.78 -13.88 -1.61
CA CYS A 31 -10.34 -13.56 -1.65
C CYS A 31 -9.77 -13.57 -3.07
N ALA A 32 -8.61 -12.93 -3.27
CA ALA A 32 -7.97 -12.85 -4.58
C ALA A 32 -7.28 -14.15 -5.02
N PRO A 33 -7.36 -14.51 -6.31
CA PRO A 33 -6.43 -15.46 -6.92
C PRO A 33 -5.05 -14.79 -7.11
N THR A 34 -3.99 -15.33 -6.53
CA THR A 34 -2.62 -14.77 -6.73
C THR A 34 -2.03 -15.05 -8.10
N LEU A 35 -1.31 -14.06 -8.64
CA LEU A 35 -0.40 -14.19 -9.78
C LEU A 35 1.09 -13.90 -9.45
N PHE A 36 1.45 -13.64 -8.19
CA PHE A 36 2.81 -13.24 -7.83
C PHE A 36 3.61 -14.41 -7.20
N ASN A 37 4.54 -14.97 -7.98
CA ASN A 37 5.62 -15.83 -7.49
C ASN A 37 6.84 -14.96 -7.20
N GLY A 38 7.01 -14.54 -5.95
CA GLY A 38 8.20 -13.80 -5.50
C GLY A 38 8.03 -13.24 -4.09
N ASP A 39 9.05 -13.45 -3.26
CA ASP A 39 9.34 -12.82 -1.96
C ASP A 39 8.44 -13.22 -0.77
N GLY A 40 8.84 -14.25 -0.02
CA GLY A 40 8.49 -14.44 1.40
C GLY A 40 7.03 -14.79 1.77
N TYR A 41 6.06 -14.55 0.89
CA TYR A 41 4.65 -14.82 1.16
C TYR A 41 4.34 -16.31 0.94
N ARG A 42 3.68 -16.94 1.94
CA ARG A 42 3.37 -18.38 1.93
C ARG A 42 2.59 -18.76 0.66
N LYS A 43 2.99 -19.88 0.05
CA LYS A 43 2.42 -20.46 -1.16
C LYS A 43 0.89 -20.57 -1.04
N CYS A 44 0.14 -19.86 -1.90
CA CYS A 44 -1.31 -19.99 -1.94
C CYS A 44 -1.69 -21.45 -2.22
N SER A 45 -2.42 -22.08 -1.29
CA SER A 45 -2.73 -23.49 -1.38
C SER A 45 -3.94 -23.72 -2.28
N GLY A 46 -3.72 -24.39 -3.40
CA GLY A 46 -4.72 -24.63 -4.43
C GLY A 46 -5.82 -25.60 -3.98
N ALA A 47 -7.02 -25.04 -3.77
CA ALA A 47 -8.37 -25.60 -4.01
C ALA A 47 -9.42 -24.52 -3.67
N ALA A 48 -9.10 -23.63 -2.74
CA ALA A 48 -9.79 -22.37 -2.47
C ALA A 48 -8.81 -21.23 -2.78
N ALA A 49 -9.22 -20.25 -3.58
CA ALA A 49 -8.41 -19.10 -4.01
C ALA A 49 -8.09 -18.12 -2.87
N VAL A 50 -7.58 -18.63 -1.75
CA VAL A 50 -7.30 -17.88 -0.52
C VAL A 50 -5.80 -17.81 -0.33
N CYS A 51 -5.31 -16.58 -0.24
CA CYS A 51 -3.89 -16.27 -0.16
C CYS A 51 -3.57 -15.60 1.16
N PRO A 52 -3.21 -16.38 2.20
CA PRO A 52 -2.96 -15.82 3.51
C PRO A 52 -1.69 -14.97 3.50
N TYR A 53 -1.72 -13.86 4.24
CA TYR A 53 -0.54 -13.05 4.53
C TYR A 53 -0.35 -12.90 6.03
N GLU A 54 0.90 -12.68 6.42
CA GLU A 54 1.29 -12.34 7.78
C GLU A 54 2.49 -11.39 7.67
N VAL A 55 2.41 -10.23 8.31
CA VAL A 55 3.48 -9.24 8.36
C VAL A 55 3.72 -8.87 9.81
N ALA A 56 4.99 -8.96 10.24
CA ALA A 56 5.44 -8.52 11.55
C ALA A 56 6.20 -7.20 11.39
N TYR A 57 5.99 -6.28 12.33
CA TYR A 57 6.62 -4.97 12.36
C TYR A 57 7.68 -4.91 13.47
N VAL A 58 8.59 -3.94 13.37
CA VAL A 58 9.69 -3.77 14.34
C VAL A 58 9.20 -3.44 15.75
N SER A 59 8.00 -2.86 15.89
CA SER A 59 7.41 -2.56 17.19
C SER A 59 6.98 -3.84 17.92
N THR A 60 7.10 -3.80 19.25
CA THR A 60 6.85 -4.95 20.14
C THR A 60 5.52 -5.64 19.82
N ASP A 61 5.59 -6.94 19.57
CA ASP A 61 4.46 -7.85 19.32
C ASP A 61 3.44 -7.29 18.32
N THR A 62 3.88 -6.48 17.35
CA THR A 62 3.00 -5.82 16.39
C THR A 62 3.00 -6.57 15.07
N SER A 63 1.85 -7.09 14.66
CA SER A 63 1.67 -7.79 13.40
C SER A 63 0.27 -7.57 12.83
N SER A 64 0.13 -7.85 11.53
CA SER A 64 -1.15 -7.96 10.84
C SER A 64 -1.18 -9.23 10.02
N SER A 65 -2.28 -9.97 10.09
CA SER A 65 -2.48 -11.19 9.31
C SER A 65 -3.91 -11.27 8.79
N GLY A 66 -4.08 -11.99 7.68
CA GLY A 66 -5.36 -12.12 7.00
C GLY A 66 -5.17 -12.72 5.61
N VAL A 67 -5.93 -12.22 4.64
CA VAL A 67 -5.96 -12.74 3.27
C VAL A 67 -5.73 -11.63 2.26
N LEU A 68 -5.02 -11.92 1.18
CA LEU A 68 -4.84 -11.00 0.07
C LEU A 68 -6.12 -10.92 -0.76
N VAL A 69 -6.51 -9.70 -1.11
CA VAL A 69 -7.68 -9.37 -1.90
C VAL A 69 -7.27 -8.40 -3.01
N GLU A 70 -7.93 -8.51 -4.15
CA GLU A 70 -7.76 -7.64 -5.31
C GLU A 70 -9.04 -6.84 -5.43
N ASP A 71 -8.94 -5.53 -5.33
CA ASP A 71 -10.07 -4.63 -5.50
C ASP A 71 -9.59 -3.27 -6.05
N VAL A 72 -10.53 -2.36 -6.29
CA VAL A 72 -10.27 -1.05 -6.86
C VAL A 72 -9.83 -0.07 -5.79
N LEU A 73 -8.65 0.53 -5.99
CA LEU A 73 -8.18 1.73 -5.33
C LEU A 73 -8.57 2.94 -6.17
N HIS A 74 -9.26 3.89 -5.54
CA HIS A 74 -9.66 5.15 -6.16
C HIS A 74 -8.65 6.25 -5.81
N LEU A 75 -7.93 6.73 -6.83
CA LEU A 75 -6.99 7.84 -6.76
C LEU A 75 -7.57 9.08 -7.46
N MET A 76 -6.95 10.24 -7.25
CA MET A 76 -7.29 11.48 -7.94
C MET A 76 -6.03 12.13 -8.49
N THR A 77 -6.10 12.71 -9.69
CA THR A 77 -4.99 13.49 -10.25
C THR A 77 -4.84 14.84 -9.53
N GLU A 78 -3.62 15.37 -9.47
CA GLU A 78 -3.32 16.69 -8.90
C GLU A 78 -3.39 17.81 -9.97
N ASP A 79 -4.33 17.69 -10.90
CA ASP A 79 -4.53 18.68 -11.99
C ASP A 79 -5.54 19.77 -11.63
N THR A 80 -5.58 20.82 -12.45
CA THR A 80 -6.60 21.89 -12.34
C THR A 80 -8.04 21.38 -12.39
N HIS A 81 -8.24 20.21 -13.00
CA HIS A 81 -9.49 19.47 -13.04
C HIS A 81 -9.19 18.04 -12.57
N PRO A 82 -9.38 17.73 -11.26
CA PRO A 82 -9.08 16.41 -10.71
C PRO A 82 -9.91 15.32 -11.38
N GLU A 83 -9.23 14.33 -11.94
CA GLU A 83 -9.87 13.14 -12.51
C GLU A 83 -9.70 11.95 -11.57
N VAL A 84 -10.75 11.13 -11.47
CA VAL A 84 -10.70 9.88 -10.70
C VAL A 84 -9.96 8.83 -11.51
N VAL A 85 -8.95 8.22 -10.89
CA VAL A 85 -8.15 7.14 -11.47
C VAL A 85 -8.41 5.87 -10.66
N ASP A 86 -9.12 4.92 -11.26
CA ASP A 86 -9.42 3.64 -10.66
C ASP A 86 -8.36 2.60 -11.02
N VAL A 87 -7.73 2.00 -10.01
CA VAL A 87 -6.66 1.03 -10.19
C VAL A 87 -6.95 -0.23 -9.41
N ARG A 88 -6.85 -1.40 -10.06
CA ARG A 88 -6.90 -2.68 -9.36
C ARG A 88 -5.57 -2.92 -8.67
N ILE A 89 -5.61 -3.12 -7.35
CA ILE A 89 -4.44 -3.41 -6.53
C ILE A 89 -4.68 -4.67 -5.73
N ILE A 90 -3.60 -5.35 -5.36
CA ILE A 90 -3.65 -6.40 -4.33
C ILE A 90 -3.28 -5.76 -2.99
N PHE A 91 -4.10 -5.98 -1.98
CA PHE A 91 -3.87 -5.50 -0.62
C PHE A 91 -4.27 -6.57 0.40
N GLY A 92 -3.81 -6.41 1.64
CA GLY A 92 -4.18 -7.28 2.75
C GLY A 92 -5.55 -6.92 3.32
N CYS A 93 -6.48 -7.88 3.29
CA CYS A 93 -7.64 -7.84 4.15
C CYS A 93 -7.27 -8.38 5.53
N GLY A 94 -7.02 -7.47 6.47
CA GLY A 94 -6.57 -7.79 7.81
C GLY A 94 -7.68 -8.36 8.67
N GLN A 95 -7.44 -9.54 9.23
CA GLN A 95 -8.37 -10.26 10.11
C GLN A 95 -7.89 -10.28 11.57
N VAL A 96 -6.57 -10.32 11.79
CA VAL A 96 -5.98 -10.33 13.12
C VAL A 96 -4.83 -9.35 13.18
N GLN A 97 -4.93 -8.39 14.11
CA GLN A 97 -3.89 -7.39 14.41
C GLN A 97 -3.43 -7.56 15.85
N THR A 98 -2.15 -7.28 16.10
CA THR A 98 -1.55 -7.40 17.44
C THR A 98 -0.72 -6.16 17.80
N GLY A 99 -0.34 -6.06 19.08
CA GLY A 99 0.57 -5.02 19.56
C GLY A 99 0.00 -3.62 19.37
N SER A 100 0.84 -2.68 18.92
CA SER A 100 0.51 -1.25 18.83
C SER A 100 -0.67 -0.90 17.91
N PHE A 101 -1.06 -1.81 17.01
CA PHE A 101 -2.24 -1.64 16.16
C PHE A 101 -3.57 -1.74 16.92
N LEU A 102 -3.58 -2.33 18.12
CA LEU A 102 -4.78 -2.42 18.96
C LEU A 102 -5.11 -1.10 19.66
N ASP A 103 -4.14 -0.20 19.79
CA ASP A 103 -4.29 1.03 20.57
C ASP A 103 -4.48 2.28 19.68
N ALA A 104 -3.54 2.57 18.78
CA ALA A 104 -3.58 3.83 18.02
C ALA A 104 -2.72 3.91 16.75
N ALA A 105 -1.76 3.01 16.52
CA ALA A 105 -0.75 3.23 15.49
C ALA A 105 -1.32 3.21 14.05
N ALA A 106 -2.28 2.34 13.78
CA ALA A 106 -2.87 2.16 12.44
C ALA A 106 -4.30 1.58 12.53
N PRO A 107 -5.24 2.22 13.25
CA PRO A 107 -6.52 1.63 13.61
C PRO A 107 -7.41 1.31 12.39
N ASN A 108 -7.22 2.00 11.27
CA ASN A 108 -7.95 1.74 10.02
C ASN A 108 -7.04 1.27 8.87
N GLY A 109 -5.88 0.69 9.22
CA GLY A 109 -4.96 0.10 8.27
C GLY A 109 -3.65 0.85 8.10
N LEU A 110 -2.75 0.26 7.34
CA LEU A 110 -1.41 0.75 7.09
C LEU A 110 -1.08 0.59 5.61
N PHE A 111 -0.56 1.65 5.01
CA PHE A 111 -0.23 1.75 3.59
C PHE A 111 1.28 1.64 3.41
N GLY A 112 1.73 0.43 3.05
CA GLY A 112 3.12 0.16 2.75
C GLY A 112 3.59 0.89 1.49
N LEU A 113 4.74 1.55 1.61
CA LEU A 113 5.39 2.34 0.56
C LEU A 113 6.80 1.80 0.21
N GLY A 114 7.07 0.56 0.61
CA GLY A 114 8.32 -0.14 0.32
C GLY A 114 8.54 -0.44 -1.17
N MET A 115 9.70 -1.02 -1.47
CA MET A 115 10.18 -1.22 -2.84
C MET A 115 9.80 -2.59 -3.45
N SER A 116 9.04 -3.43 -2.74
CA SER A 116 8.57 -4.69 -3.30
C SER A 116 7.53 -4.47 -4.39
N LYS A 117 7.45 -5.39 -5.35
CA LYS A 117 6.46 -5.39 -6.44
C LYS A 117 5.01 -5.43 -5.97
N MET A 118 4.77 -5.79 -4.71
CA MET A 118 3.44 -5.81 -4.07
C MET A 118 3.04 -4.46 -3.48
N SER A 119 3.95 -3.49 -3.37
CA SER A 119 3.60 -2.16 -2.87
C SER A 119 2.78 -1.41 -3.92
N VAL A 120 1.84 -0.58 -3.45
CA VAL A 120 1.01 0.24 -4.33
C VAL A 120 1.83 1.11 -5.29
N PRO A 121 2.89 1.84 -4.87
CA PRO A 121 3.70 2.61 -5.83
C PRO A 121 4.31 1.73 -6.93
N SER A 122 4.82 0.55 -6.60
CA SER A 122 5.38 -0.37 -7.60
C SER A 122 4.32 -0.96 -8.53
N ILE A 123 3.11 -1.25 -8.02
CA ILE A 123 1.98 -1.70 -8.86
C ILE A 123 1.60 -0.60 -9.85
N LEU A 124 1.43 0.65 -9.38
CA LEU A 124 1.07 1.79 -10.23
C LEU A 124 2.14 2.07 -11.30
N ALA A 125 3.42 2.03 -10.92
CA ALA A 125 4.54 2.27 -11.83
C ALA A 125 4.68 1.15 -12.88
N SER A 126 4.57 -0.11 -12.47
CA SER A 126 4.66 -1.26 -13.39
C SER A 126 3.48 -1.33 -14.38
N ALA A 127 2.31 -0.79 -13.99
CA ALA A 127 1.17 -0.60 -14.88
C ALA A 127 1.33 0.59 -15.84
N GLY A 128 2.39 1.40 -15.71
CA GLY A 128 2.63 2.58 -16.53
C GLY A 128 1.69 3.76 -16.22
N ILE A 129 1.03 3.74 -15.06
CA ILE A 129 0.07 4.77 -14.64
C ILE A 129 0.82 6.00 -14.11
N ILE A 130 1.90 5.77 -13.39
CA ILE A 130 2.75 6.78 -12.79
C ILE A 130 4.22 6.53 -13.15
N SER A 131 5.08 7.50 -12.88
CA SER A 131 6.52 7.23 -12.77
C SER A 131 6.83 6.45 -11.49
N ASP A 132 7.90 5.67 -11.48
CA ASP A 132 8.36 4.88 -10.31
C ASP A 132 8.96 5.78 -9.22
N SER A 133 8.12 6.64 -8.66
CA SER A 133 8.46 7.62 -7.65
C SER A 133 7.20 8.04 -6.87
N PHE A 134 7.38 8.56 -5.67
CA PHE A 134 6.33 9.25 -4.93
C PHE A 134 6.97 10.30 -4.01
N SER A 135 6.19 11.31 -3.62
CA SER A 135 6.60 12.32 -2.66
C SER A 135 5.63 12.40 -1.49
N MET A 136 6.13 12.82 -0.33
CA MET A 136 5.32 13.09 0.86
C MET A 136 5.65 14.49 1.35
N CYS A 137 4.61 15.32 1.52
CA CYS A 137 4.73 16.67 2.06
C CYS A 137 3.94 16.75 3.36
N PHE A 138 4.60 17.11 4.46
CA PHE A 138 3.95 17.28 5.77
C PHE A 138 3.76 18.77 6.08
N GLY A 139 2.51 19.21 6.12
CA GLY A 139 2.14 20.57 6.48
C GLY A 139 2.34 20.83 7.97
N LYS A 140 2.66 22.09 8.32
CA LYS A 140 2.83 22.55 9.70
C LYS A 140 1.53 22.56 10.50
N ASP A 141 0.40 22.50 9.81
CA ASP A 141 -0.96 22.36 10.34
C ASP A 141 -1.33 20.90 10.69
N GLY A 142 -0.40 19.97 10.48
CA GLY A 142 -0.63 18.54 10.68
C GLY A 142 -1.31 17.86 9.49
N VAL A 143 -1.54 18.59 8.38
CA VAL A 143 -2.10 18.03 7.15
C VAL A 143 -0.99 17.81 6.14
N GLY A 144 -0.84 16.57 5.68
CA GLY A 144 0.10 16.22 4.63
C GLY A 144 -0.56 15.80 3.32
N ARG A 145 0.26 15.64 2.28
CA ARG A 145 -0.11 15.03 1.00
C ARG A 145 0.91 13.98 0.62
N ILE A 146 0.44 12.96 -0.08
CA ILE A 146 1.28 11.99 -0.79
C ILE A 146 0.89 12.05 -2.27
N SER A 147 1.89 12.20 -3.14
CA SER A 147 1.70 12.32 -4.59
C SER A 147 2.47 11.19 -5.27
N PHE A 148 1.76 10.34 -5.99
CA PHE A 148 2.33 9.22 -6.73
C PHE A 148 2.78 9.66 -8.13
N GLY A 149 3.98 9.28 -8.54
CA GLY A 149 4.58 9.68 -9.81
C GLY A 149 5.26 11.04 -9.80
N ASP A 150 5.22 11.77 -8.68
CA ASP A 150 5.94 13.02 -8.50
C ASP A 150 7.45 12.75 -8.53
N LYS A 151 8.17 13.53 -9.34
CA LYS A 151 9.64 13.49 -9.47
C LYS A 151 10.31 14.69 -8.82
N GLY A 152 9.52 15.58 -8.20
CA GLY A 152 10.03 16.87 -7.75
C GLY A 152 10.36 17.79 -8.92
N SER A 153 11.07 18.87 -8.62
CA SER A 153 11.53 19.83 -9.62
C SER A 153 12.86 19.41 -10.24
N SER A 154 13.14 19.87 -11.45
CA SER A 154 14.39 19.53 -12.17
C SER A 154 15.67 19.99 -11.47
N ASP A 155 15.56 20.92 -10.53
CA ASP A 155 16.65 21.47 -9.72
C ASP A 155 16.73 20.83 -8.32
N GLN A 156 15.81 19.92 -7.98
CA GLN A 156 15.83 19.21 -6.71
C GLN A 156 16.96 18.17 -6.70
N GLY A 157 17.81 18.24 -5.67
CA GLY A 157 18.83 17.21 -5.44
C GLY A 157 18.20 15.90 -4.97
N GLU A 158 18.60 14.79 -5.58
CA GLU A 158 18.14 13.44 -5.22
C GLU A 158 19.24 12.65 -4.51
N THR A 159 18.87 11.86 -3.52
CA THR A 159 19.74 10.82 -2.96
C THR A 159 19.09 9.46 -3.23
N PRO A 160 19.69 8.61 -4.06
CA PRO A 160 19.09 7.31 -4.36
C PRO A 160 18.98 6.47 -3.10
N PHE A 161 17.80 5.90 -2.88
CA PHE A 161 17.54 5.02 -1.74
C PHE A 161 18.35 3.71 -1.83
N ASN A 162 18.60 3.24 -3.07
CA ASN A 162 19.46 2.10 -3.35
C ASN A 162 20.76 2.56 -4.04
N VAL A 163 21.82 2.73 -3.25
CA VAL A 163 23.16 3.10 -3.71
C VAL A 163 23.79 2.09 -4.68
N ASN A 164 23.30 0.86 -4.74
CA ASN A 164 23.83 -0.18 -5.64
C ASN A 164 23.29 -0.10 -7.08
N GLN A 165 22.29 0.74 -7.35
CA GLN A 165 21.80 0.98 -8.73
C GLN A 165 22.60 2.05 -9.49
N LEU A 166 23.63 2.62 -8.87
CA LEU A 166 24.55 3.58 -9.51
C LEU A 166 25.83 2.92 -10.08
N GLN A 167 25.91 1.59 -10.13
CA GLN A 167 27.02 0.83 -10.71
C GLN A 167 26.64 0.13 -12.01
#